data_AF-A0A842UM08-F1
#
_entry.id   AF-A0A842UM08-F1
#
_cell.length_a   1.000
_cell.length_b   1.000
_cell.length_c   1.000
_cell.angle_alpha   90.00
_cell.angle_beta   90.00
_cell.angle_gamma   90.00
#
_symmetry.space_group_name_H-M   'P 1'
#
loop_
_entity.id
_entity.type
_entity.pdbx_description
1 polymer ?
#
loop_
_entity_poly.entity_id
_entity_poly.type
_entity_poly.pdbx_seq_one_letter_code
_entity_poly.pdbx_strand_id
1 'polypeptide(L)'
;MDVKRGREVVAQYRSFLRDFPPRAGGGSRQDRPFGQNEYMMHVRYMLDRMEEFLDEVETPPFPNEDSDEAWEKFNRWLGFAQAVLWVYGQYSLDELRDHNRT
;
A
#
# COMPACT_ATOMS: atom_id res chain seq x y z
N MET A 1 5.95 8.54 -11.62
CA MET A 1 4.53 8.27 -11.31
C MET A 1 3.86 9.58 -10.91
N ASP A 2 2.62 9.81 -11.32
CA ASP A 2 1.80 10.96 -10.91
C ASP A 2 0.67 10.50 -9.95
N VAL A 3 -0.12 11.44 -9.41
CA VAL A 3 -1.18 11.13 -8.44
C VAL A 3 -2.24 10.19 -9.03
N LYS A 4 -2.63 10.41 -10.29
CA LYS A 4 -3.60 9.56 -10.98
C LYS A 4 -3.12 8.11 -11.01
N ARG A 5 -1.87 7.90 -11.41
CA ARG A 5 -1.27 6.57 -11.45
C ARG A 5 -1.11 5.98 -10.04
N GLY A 6 -0.78 6.80 -9.04
CA GLY A 6 -0.78 6.41 -7.64
C GLY A 6 -2.12 5.82 -7.19
N ARG A 7 -3.24 6.45 -7.58
CA ARG A 7 -4.59 5.94 -7.29
C ARG A 7 -4.86 4.61 -7.99
N GLU A 8 -4.46 4.45 -9.25
CA GLU A 8 -4.62 3.20 -10.00
C GLU A 8 -3.91 2.03 -9.31
N VAL A 9 -2.67 2.25 -8.85
CA VAL A 9 -1.88 1.24 -8.14
C VAL A 9 -2.51 0.89 -6.80
N VAL A 10 -2.96 1.88 -6.02
CA VAL A 10 -3.66 1.64 -4.75
C VAL A 10 -4.94 0.84 -4.98
N ALA A 11 -5.73 1.18 -6.01
CA ALA A 11 -6.96 0.45 -6.36
C ALA A 11 -6.67 -1.01 -6.76
N GLN A 12 -5.62 -1.24 -7.55
CA GLN A 12 -5.16 -2.58 -7.93
C GLN A 12 -4.82 -3.42 -6.69
N TYR A 13 -4.06 -2.85 -5.74
CA TYR A 13 -3.69 -3.54 -4.50
C TYR A 13 -4.87 -3.78 -3.56
N ARG A 14 -5.84 -2.85 -3.48
CA ARG A 14 -7.08 -3.07 -2.71
C ARG A 14 -7.93 -4.18 -3.31
N SER A 15 -8.05 -4.23 -4.64
CA SER A 15 -8.75 -5.32 -5.31
C SER A 15 -8.12 -6.66 -4.97
N PHE A 16 -6.80 -6.76 -5.05
CA PHE A 16 -6.05 -7.95 -4.68
C PHE A 16 -6.32 -8.37 -3.22
N LEU A 17 -6.23 -7.44 -2.27
CA LEU A 17 -6.42 -7.76 -0.86
C LEU A 17 -7.86 -8.18 -0.52
N ARG A 18 -8.85 -7.79 -1.34
CA ARG A 18 -10.24 -8.25 -1.21
C ARG A 18 -10.36 -9.75 -1.47
N ASP A 19 -9.65 -10.24 -2.48
CA ASP A 19 -9.67 -11.63 -2.92
C ASP A 19 -8.86 -12.56 -2.01
N PHE A 20 -8.03 -11.98 -1.12
CA PHE A 20 -7.31 -12.67 -0.05
C PHE A 20 -7.88 -12.27 1.32
N PRO A 21 -9.05 -12.80 1.73
CA PRO A 21 -9.56 -12.58 3.07
C PRO A 21 -8.57 -13.16 4.09
N PRO A 22 -8.42 -12.51 5.27
CA PRO A 22 -7.58 -13.06 6.33
C PRO A 22 -8.01 -14.50 6.59
N ARG A 23 -7.06 -15.45 6.53
CA ARG A 23 -7.36 -16.83 6.88
C ARG A 23 -7.90 -16.84 8.30
N ALA A 24 -9.14 -17.29 8.49
CA ALA A 24 -9.75 -17.50 9.80
C ALA A 24 -9.04 -18.66 10.50
N GLY A 25 -7.83 -18.41 11.02
CA GLY A 25 -6.99 -19.39 11.69
C GLY A 25 -6.96 -19.10 13.17
N GLY A 26 -7.84 -19.77 13.94
CA GLY A 26 -7.75 -19.85 15.39
C GLY A 26 -6.41 -20.45 15.82
N GLY A 27 -5.57 -19.62 16.41
CA GLY A 27 -4.29 -20.05 16.98
C GLY A 27 -3.79 -18.97 17.93
N SER A 28 -3.38 -19.41 19.12
CA SER A 28 -2.93 -18.58 20.23
C SER A 28 -1.84 -17.57 19.82
N ARG A 29 -1.99 -16.36 20.34
CA ARG A 29 -1.30 -15.10 19.98
C ARG A 29 0.22 -15.09 20.25
N GLN A 30 0.82 -16.18 20.73
CA GLN A 30 2.07 -16.11 21.51
C GLN A 30 3.32 -16.71 20.84
N ASP A 31 3.22 -17.47 19.75
CA ASP A 31 4.37 -18.21 19.19
C ASP A 31 4.49 -18.20 17.64
N ARG A 32 3.87 -17.24 16.94
CA ARG A 32 4.10 -17.09 15.49
C ARG A 32 4.98 -15.88 15.21
N PRO A 33 6.03 -15.99 14.36
CA PRO A 33 6.61 -14.80 13.75
C PRO A 33 5.43 -14.08 13.05
N PHE A 34 5.27 -12.77 13.31
CA PHE A 34 4.16 -11.92 12.85
C PHE A 34 3.37 -12.57 11.71
N GLY A 35 2.17 -13.06 12.03
CA GLY A 35 1.46 -13.98 11.15
C GLY A 35 1.20 -13.31 9.81
N GLN A 36 1.18 -14.10 8.72
CA GLN A 36 0.91 -13.60 7.36
C GLN A 36 -0.26 -12.60 7.27
N ASN A 37 -1.28 -12.80 8.10
CA ASN A 37 -2.44 -11.92 8.21
C ASN A 37 -2.13 -10.52 8.77
N GLU A 38 -1.16 -10.36 9.67
CA GLU A 38 -0.84 -9.06 10.30
C GLU A 38 -0.18 -8.10 9.30
N TYR A 39 0.77 -8.57 8.50
CA TYR A 39 1.36 -7.76 7.44
C TYR A 39 0.33 -7.38 6.37
N MET A 40 -0.55 -8.30 5.99
CA MET A 40 -1.61 -8.01 5.02
C MET A 40 -2.64 -7.01 5.56
N MET A 41 -3.02 -7.12 6.85
CA MET A 41 -3.86 -6.12 7.51
C MET A 41 -3.17 -4.75 7.61
N HIS A 42 -1.86 -4.74 7.87
CA HIS A 42 -1.09 -3.51 7.88
C HIS A 42 -1.07 -2.85 6.49
N VAL A 43 -0.85 -3.63 5.43
CA VAL A 43 -0.93 -3.11 4.05
C VAL A 43 -2.32 -2.56 3.75
N ARG A 44 -3.40 -3.24 4.15
CA ARG A 44 -4.77 -2.71 3.97
C ARG A 44 -4.94 -1.32 4.59
N TYR A 45 -4.54 -1.16 5.85
CA TYR A 45 -4.56 0.12 6.54
C TYR A 45 -3.70 1.17 5.83
N MET A 46 -2.52 0.77 5.37
CA MET A 46 -1.62 1.68 4.66
C MET A 46 -2.22 2.16 3.34
N LEU A 47 -2.90 1.30 2.59
CA LEU A 47 -3.56 1.70 1.34
C LEU A 47 -4.66 2.73 1.58
N ASP A 48 -5.44 2.60 2.66
CA ASP A 48 -6.47 3.58 3.00
C ASP A 48 -5.85 4.97 3.29
N ARG A 49 -4.75 5.01 4.05
CA ARG A 49 -3.99 6.25 4.32
C ARG A 49 -3.27 6.80 3.09
N MET A 50 -2.84 5.94 2.18
CA MET A 50 -2.21 6.37 0.94
C MET A 50 -3.19 7.16 0.07
N GLU A 51 -4.49 6.84 0.10
CA GLU A 51 -5.51 7.66 -0.57
C GLU A 51 -5.59 9.07 0.02
N GLU A 52 -5.50 9.20 1.35
CA GLU A 52 -5.47 10.51 2.03
C GLU A 52 -4.24 11.32 1.61
N PHE A 53 -3.05 10.72 1.50
CA PHE A 53 -1.85 11.42 1.01
C PHE A 53 -2.02 11.87 -0.45
N LEU A 54 -2.68 11.09 -1.30
CA LEU A 54 -2.95 11.48 -2.67
C LEU A 54 -3.96 12.65 -2.74
N ASP A 55 -4.96 12.64 -1.85
CA ASP A 55 -5.90 13.76 -1.70
C ASP A 55 -5.17 15.03 -1.24
N GLU A 56 -4.24 14.94 -0.28
CA GLU A 56 -3.42 16.07 0.20
C GLU A 56 -2.51 16.64 -0.91
N VAL A 57 -1.99 15.81 -1.81
CA VAL A 57 -1.18 16.27 -2.95
C VAL A 57 -2.04 17.02 -3.98
N GLU A 58 -3.23 16.50 -4.29
CA GLU A 58 -4.14 17.13 -5.26
C GLU A 58 -4.82 18.38 -4.71
N THR A 59 -5.20 18.35 -3.43
CA THR A 59 -5.93 19.42 -2.75
C THR A 59 -5.34 19.62 -1.34
N PRO A 60 -4.27 20.42 -1.22
CA PRO A 60 -3.64 20.69 0.06
C PRO A 60 -4.63 21.31 1.06
N PRO A 61 -4.62 20.89 2.33
CA PRO A 61 -5.57 21.39 3.33
C PRO A 61 -5.33 22.87 3.67
N PHE A 62 -4.12 23.38 3.43
CA PHE A 62 -3.79 24.80 3.59
C PHE A 62 -3.13 25.39 2.34
N PRO A 63 -3.45 26.64 1.96
CA PRO A 63 -2.83 27.29 0.82
C PRO A 63 -1.32 27.51 1.07
N ASN A 64 -0.50 27.07 0.11
CA ASN A 64 0.98 27.08 0.14
C ASN A 64 1.64 26.06 1.09
N GLU A 65 0.91 25.03 1.51
CA GLU A 65 1.53 23.88 2.16
C GLU A 65 2.27 23.01 1.15
N ASP A 66 3.39 22.44 1.59
CA ASP A 66 4.27 21.65 0.75
C ASP A 66 3.67 20.26 0.51
N SER A 67 3.08 20.05 -0.67
CA SER A 67 2.55 18.76 -1.10
C SER A 67 3.63 17.70 -1.29
N ASP A 68 4.91 18.08 -1.35
CA ASP A 68 6.01 17.15 -1.59
C ASP A 68 6.16 16.18 -0.41
N GLU A 69 5.87 16.59 0.83
CA GLU A 69 5.92 15.70 1.99
C GLU A 69 4.88 14.57 1.90
N ALA A 70 3.64 14.90 1.50
CA ALA A 70 2.58 13.91 1.30
C ALA A 70 2.94 12.93 0.16
N TRP A 71 3.50 13.47 -0.92
CA TRP A 71 3.97 12.66 -2.05
C TRP A 71 5.13 11.72 -1.66
N GLU A 72 6.11 12.19 -0.89
CA GLU A 72 7.21 11.37 -0.39
C GLU A 72 6.73 10.26 0.57
N LYS A 73 5.80 10.58 1.48
CA LYS A 73 5.18 9.60 2.38
C LYS A 73 4.47 8.52 1.58
N PHE A 74 3.66 8.92 0.60
CA PHE A 74 2.99 8.00 -0.30
C PHE A 74 3.99 7.05 -0.99
N ASN A 75 5.07 7.56 -1.59
CA ASN A 75 6.07 6.73 -2.27
C ASN A 75 6.79 5.76 -1.33
N ARG A 76 7.09 6.19 -0.09
CA ARG A 76 7.70 5.34 0.93
C ARG A 76 6.78 4.18 1.33
N TRP A 77 5.49 4.48 1.51
CA TRP A 77 4.48 3.49 1.89
C TRP A 77 4.18 2.53 0.74
N LEU A 78 4.19 3.03 -0.49
CA LEU A 78 4.11 2.21 -1.69
C LEU A 78 5.24 1.18 -1.74
N GLY A 79 6.50 1.59 -1.52
CA GLY A 79 7.64 0.68 -1.50
C GLY A 79 7.51 -0.42 -0.44
N PHE A 80 6.98 -0.10 0.74
CA PHE A 80 6.71 -1.10 1.77
C PHE A 80 5.61 -2.08 1.34
N ALA A 81 4.47 -1.59 0.83
CA ALA A 81 3.38 -2.44 0.35
C ALA A 81 3.85 -3.37 -0.77
N GLN A 82 4.66 -2.87 -1.70
CA GLN A 82 5.29 -3.64 -2.77
C GLN A 82 6.21 -4.73 -2.24
N ALA A 83 7.07 -4.41 -1.27
CA ALA A 83 7.96 -5.39 -0.64
C ALA A 83 7.17 -6.51 0.06
N VAL A 84 6.09 -6.16 0.76
CA VAL A 84 5.17 -7.15 1.33
C VAL A 84 4.60 -8.01 0.20
N LEU A 85 3.90 -7.43 -0.78
CA LEU A 85 3.27 -8.21 -1.84
C LEU A 85 4.25 -9.13 -2.61
N TRP A 86 5.50 -8.70 -2.80
CA TRP A 86 6.57 -9.54 -3.37
C TRP A 86 6.96 -10.72 -2.48
N VAL A 87 7.19 -10.50 -1.18
CA VAL A 87 7.55 -11.57 -0.22
C VAL A 87 6.47 -12.64 -0.15
N TYR A 88 5.21 -12.26 -0.34
CA TYR A 88 4.08 -13.18 -0.38
C TYR A 88 3.85 -13.83 -1.76
N GLY A 89 4.74 -13.58 -2.74
CA GLY A 89 4.71 -14.19 -4.06
C GLY A 89 3.58 -13.70 -4.95
N GLN A 90 3.01 -12.52 -4.67
CA GLN A 90 1.84 -12.01 -5.36
C GLN A 90 2.18 -11.23 -6.62
N TYR A 91 3.34 -10.58 -6.62
CA TYR A 91 3.92 -9.94 -7.79
C TYR A 91 5.37 -10.32 -7.93
N SER A 92 5.84 -10.43 -9.16
CA SER A 92 7.25 -10.43 -9.52
C SER A 92 7.86 -9.03 -9.37
N LEU A 93 9.18 -8.95 -9.26
CA LEU A 93 9.88 -7.68 -9.23
C LEU A 93 9.68 -6.87 -10.52
N ASP A 94 9.49 -7.54 -11.66
CA ASP A 94 9.23 -6.88 -12.94
C ASP A 94 7.85 -6.20 -12.94
N GLU A 95 6.80 -6.88 -12.47
CA GLU A 95 5.46 -6.29 -12.35
C GLU A 95 5.46 -5.07 -11.42
N LEU A 96 6.14 -5.17 -10.27
CA LEU A 96 6.26 -4.04 -9.33
C LEU A 96 7.04 -2.87 -9.93
N ARG A 97 8.09 -3.15 -10.72
CA ARG A 97 8.86 -2.13 -11.40
C ARG A 97 8.02 -1.42 -12.47
N ASP A 98 7.16 -2.15 -13.16
CA ASP A 98 6.31 -1.59 -14.21
C ASP A 98 5.23 -0.67 -13.62
N HIS A 99 4.72 -0.98 -12.42
CA HIS A 99 3.83 -0.07 -11.67
C HIS A 99 4.48 1.29 -11.35
N ASN A 100 5.80 1.33 -11.19
CA ASN A 100 6.54 2.55 -10.83
C ASN A 100 7.04 3.34 -12.06
N ARG A 101 7.06 2.73 -13.25
CA ARG A 101 7.67 3.30 -14.48
C ARG A 101 6.67 3.87 -15.48
N THR A 102 5.40 3.48 -15.41
CA THR A 102 4.31 4.05 -16.22
C THR A 102 3.72 5.28 -15.54
#